data_AF-E9NX16-F1
#
_entry.id   AF-E9NX16-F1
#
_cell.length_a   1.000
_cell.length_b   1.000
_cell.length_c   1.000
_cell.angle_alpha   90.00
_cell.angle_beta   90.00
_cell.angle_gamma   90.00
#
_symmetry.space_group_name_H-M   'P 1'
#
loop_
_entity.id
_entity.type
_entity.pdbx_description
1 polymer ?
#
loop_
_entity_poly.entity_id
_entity_poly.type
_entity_poly.pdbx_seq_one_letter_code
_entity_poly.pdbx_strand_id
1 'polypeptide(L)'
;FAKQFKQRRIKLGFTQADVGLALGTLYGNVFSQTTICRFEALQLSFKNMCKLKPLLQKWLEEADSTTGSPTSIDKIAAQGRKRKKRTSIEVSVKGALEQHFHKQPKPSAQEITSLADSLQLEKEVVRVWFCNRRQKEKRMT
;
A
#
# COMPACT_ATOMS: atom_id res chain seq x y z
N PHE A 1 -21.83 2.06 -5.05
CA PHE A 1 -20.91 1.04 -4.49
C PHE A 1 -20.21 1.52 -3.21
N ALA A 2 -19.26 2.46 -3.23
CA ALA A 2 -18.45 2.81 -2.03
C ALA A 2 -19.27 3.15 -0.76
N LYS A 3 -20.33 3.98 -0.90
CA LYS A 3 -21.25 4.28 0.22
C LYS A 3 -21.94 3.04 0.79
N GLN A 4 -22.46 2.18 -0.09
CA GLN A 4 -23.13 0.93 0.28
C GLN A 4 -22.14 -0.08 0.92
N PHE A 5 -20.94 -0.19 0.35
CA PHE A 5 -19.87 -1.02 0.89
C PHE A 5 -19.55 -0.63 2.34
N LYS A 6 -19.35 0.67 2.60
CA LYS A 6 -19.09 1.20 3.95
C LYS A 6 -20.21 0.85 4.93
N GLN A 7 -21.47 1.08 4.53
CA GLN A 7 -22.64 0.77 5.35
C GLN A 7 -22.70 -0.72 5.71
N ARG A 8 -22.55 -1.62 4.73
CA ARG A 8 -22.59 -3.06 4.98
C ARG A 8 -21.42 -3.54 5.82
N ARG A 9 -20.20 -3.08 5.55
CA ARG A 9 -19.02 -3.39 6.36
C ARG A 9 -19.25 -3.06 7.85
N ILE A 10 -19.76 -1.87 8.13
CA ILE A 10 -20.06 -1.43 9.50
C ILE A 10 -21.18 -2.31 10.11
N LYS A 11 -22.24 -2.60 9.34
CA LYS A 11 -23.34 -3.47 9.77
C LYS A 11 -22.86 -4.88 10.16
N LEU A 12 -21.86 -5.41 9.44
CA LEU A 12 -21.24 -6.70 9.71
C LEU A 12 -20.15 -6.64 10.80
N GLY A 13 -19.87 -5.47 11.39
CA GLY A 13 -18.91 -5.33 12.48
C GLY A 13 -17.43 -5.31 12.07
N PHE A 14 -17.10 -5.31 10.78
CA PHE A 14 -15.70 -5.33 10.33
C PHE A 14 -15.06 -3.94 10.35
N THR A 15 -13.83 -3.83 10.82
CA THR A 15 -13.03 -2.62 10.67
C THR A 15 -12.43 -2.54 9.27
N GLN A 16 -11.95 -1.35 8.88
CA GLN A 16 -11.23 -1.16 7.62
C GLN A 16 -9.91 -1.97 7.57
N ALA A 17 -9.28 -2.23 8.72
CA ALA A 17 -8.08 -3.06 8.80
C ALA A 17 -8.43 -4.54 8.53
N ASP A 18 -9.52 -5.03 9.11
CA ASP A 18 -9.99 -6.42 8.93
C ASP A 18 -10.28 -6.73 7.46
N VAL A 19 -10.97 -5.81 6.77
CA VAL A 19 -11.20 -5.92 5.32
C VAL A 19 -9.88 -5.99 4.56
N GLY A 20 -8.94 -5.11 4.88
CA GLY A 20 -7.64 -5.06 4.20
C GLY A 20 -6.82 -6.35 4.37
N LEU A 21 -6.93 -6.98 5.55
CA LEU A 21 -6.29 -8.25 5.87
C LEU A 21 -6.98 -9.43 5.17
N ALA A 22 -8.30 -9.51 5.25
CA ALA A 22 -9.09 -10.56 4.61
C ALA A 22 -8.89 -10.62 3.09
N LEU A 23 -8.83 -9.45 2.43
CA LEU A 23 -8.50 -9.36 1.01
C LEU A 23 -7.10 -9.89 0.68
N GLY A 24 -6.15 -9.75 1.60
CA GLY A 24 -4.80 -10.29 1.45
C GLY A 24 -4.77 -11.82 1.48
N THR A 25 -5.59 -12.43 2.33
CA THR A 25 -5.74 -13.88 2.39
C THR A 25 -6.41 -14.41 1.12
N LEU A 26 -7.50 -13.78 0.67
CA LEU A 26 -8.30 -14.23 -0.48
C LEU A 26 -7.67 -13.96 -1.85
N TYR A 27 -7.00 -12.81 -2.03
CA TYR A 27 -6.54 -12.32 -3.33
C TYR A 27 -5.03 -12.06 -3.40
N GLY A 28 -4.29 -12.47 -2.37
CA GLY A 28 -2.83 -12.46 -2.34
C GLY A 28 -2.17 -11.11 -2.05
N ASN A 29 -2.93 -10.02 -1.96
CA ASN A 29 -2.41 -8.68 -1.68
C ASN A 29 -3.10 -8.04 -0.47
N VAL A 30 -2.36 -7.90 0.62
CA VAL A 30 -2.85 -7.27 1.86
C VAL A 30 -2.94 -5.76 1.65
N PHE A 31 -4.13 -5.21 1.87
CA PHE A 31 -4.36 -3.76 1.81
C PHE A 31 -4.28 -3.14 3.20
N SER A 32 -3.82 -1.89 3.30
CA SER A 32 -3.91 -1.14 4.57
C SER A 32 -5.31 -0.63 4.83
N GLN A 33 -5.62 -0.41 6.11
CA GLN A 33 -6.73 0.43 6.56
C GLN A 33 -6.85 1.73 5.74
N THR A 34 -5.73 2.44 5.50
CA THR A 34 -5.72 3.67 4.70
C THR A 34 -6.20 3.47 3.26
N THR A 35 -5.95 2.30 2.66
CA THR A 35 -6.41 1.99 1.30
C THR A 35 -7.93 1.85 1.28
N ILE A 36 -8.50 1.12 2.25
CA ILE A 36 -9.95 0.95 2.39
C ILE A 36 -10.62 2.29 2.71
N CYS A 37 -10.04 3.08 3.62
CA CYS A 37 -10.52 4.42 3.94
C CYS A 37 -10.59 5.33 2.71
N ARG A 38 -9.52 5.39 1.91
CA ARG A 38 -9.50 6.19 0.68
C ARG A 38 -10.47 5.67 -0.37
N PHE A 39 -10.69 4.36 -0.46
CA PHE A 39 -11.71 3.80 -1.34
C PHE A 39 -13.12 4.23 -0.93
N GLU A 40 -13.45 4.11 0.37
CA GLU A 40 -14.75 4.54 0.91
C GLU A 40 -15.00 6.04 0.71
N ALA A 41 -13.96 6.86 0.80
CA ALA A 41 -13.99 8.30 0.59
C ALA A 41 -13.89 8.73 -0.88
N LEU A 42 -13.79 7.79 -1.84
CA LEU A 42 -13.56 8.08 -3.27
C LEU A 42 -12.28 8.90 -3.55
N GLN A 43 -11.27 8.77 -2.69
CA GLN A 43 -10.01 9.52 -2.73
C GLN A 43 -8.86 8.75 -3.42
N LEU A 44 -9.20 7.77 -4.26
CA LEU A 44 -8.25 7.08 -5.13
C LEU A 44 -8.48 7.52 -6.57
N SER A 45 -7.46 7.35 -7.42
CA SER A 45 -7.63 7.56 -8.84
C SER A 45 -8.70 6.62 -9.41
N PHE A 46 -9.38 7.03 -10.49
CA PHE A 46 -10.40 6.21 -11.15
C PHE A 46 -9.90 4.80 -11.48
N LYS A 47 -8.69 4.68 -12.03
CA LYS A 47 -8.05 3.39 -12.33
C LYS A 47 -7.89 2.51 -11.08
N ASN A 48 -7.52 3.09 -9.94
CA ASN A 48 -7.37 2.35 -8.68
C ASN A 48 -8.73 1.96 -8.09
N MET A 49 -9.73 2.84 -8.19
CA MET A 49 -11.11 2.54 -7.80
C MET A 49 -11.64 1.33 -8.60
N CYS A 50 -11.48 1.34 -9.92
CA CYS A 50 -11.91 0.23 -10.79
C CYS A 50 -11.19 -1.08 -10.48
N LYS A 51 -9.91 -1.04 -10.10
CA LYS A 51 -9.16 -2.23 -9.68
C LYS A 51 -9.64 -2.80 -8.34
N LEU A 52 -9.98 -1.94 -7.38
CA LEU A 52 -10.39 -2.38 -6.04
C LEU A 52 -11.85 -2.81 -5.95
N LYS A 53 -12.73 -2.21 -6.75
CA LYS A 53 -14.17 -2.49 -6.75
C LYS A 53 -14.51 -3.99 -6.84
N PRO A 54 -14.01 -4.79 -7.80
CA PRO A 54 -14.37 -6.20 -7.91
C PRO A 54 -13.89 -7.02 -6.70
N LEU A 55 -12.73 -6.71 -6.13
CA LEU A 55 -12.19 -7.39 -4.95
C LEU A 55 -13.06 -7.14 -3.71
N LEU A 56 -13.44 -5.87 -3.50
CA LEU A 56 -14.28 -5.47 -2.38
C LEU A 56 -15.71 -5.97 -2.52
N GLN A 57 -16.22 -6.05 -3.75
CA GLN A 57 -17.55 -6.59 -4.02
C GLN A 57 -17.61 -8.07 -3.69
N LYS A 58 -16.66 -8.86 -4.19
CA LYS A 58 -16.62 -10.30 -3.94
C LYS A 58 -16.43 -10.61 -2.44
N TRP A 59 -15.55 -9.88 -1.75
CA TRP A 59 -15.43 -10.01 -0.29
C TRP A 59 -16.75 -9.70 0.43
N LEU A 60 -17.48 -8.67 -0.02
CA LEU A 60 -18.74 -8.29 0.62
C LEU A 60 -19.83 -9.36 0.42
N GLU A 61 -19.89 -9.96 -0.77
CA GLU A 61 -20.79 -11.07 -1.07
C GLU A 61 -20.50 -12.29 -0.17
N GLU A 62 -19.22 -12.67 -0.03
CA GLU A 62 -18.80 -13.75 0.86
C GLU A 62 -19.11 -13.44 2.34
N ALA A 63 -18.91 -12.19 2.76
CA ALA A 63 -19.22 -11.74 4.12
C ALA A 63 -20.72 -11.74 4.44
N ASP A 64 -21.56 -11.31 3.48
CA ASP A 64 -23.01 -11.34 3.61
C ASP A 64 -23.52 -12.81 3.68
N SER A 65 -22.97 -13.74 2.89
CA SER A 65 -23.36 -15.16 2.90
C SER A 65 -22.93 -15.94 4.15
N THR A 66 -21.88 -15.50 4.83
CA THR A 66 -21.31 -16.21 6.00
C THR A 66 -21.97 -15.80 7.33
N THR A 67 -22.93 -14.87 7.30
CA THR A 67 -23.64 -14.34 8.49
C THR A 67 -24.39 -15.37 9.35
N GLY A 68 -24.45 -16.66 8.95
CA GLY A 68 -24.96 -17.77 9.76
C GLY A 68 -23.91 -18.59 10.53
N SER A 69 -22.60 -18.42 10.27
CA SER A 69 -21.54 -19.14 11.01
C SER A 69 -20.30 -18.25 11.18
N PRO A 70 -19.99 -17.78 12.41
CA PRO A 70 -18.87 -16.85 12.67
C PRO A 70 -17.48 -17.47 12.44
N THR A 71 -17.39 -18.74 12.04
CA THR A 71 -16.13 -19.49 12.10
C THR A 71 -15.22 -19.37 10.87
N SER A 72 -15.71 -18.89 9.72
CA SER A 72 -14.92 -18.90 8.47
C SER A 72 -14.11 -17.63 8.26
N ILE A 73 -14.70 -16.44 8.46
CA ILE A 73 -14.03 -15.17 8.16
C ILE A 73 -13.02 -14.78 9.24
N ASP A 74 -13.30 -15.07 10.51
CA ASP A 74 -12.34 -14.87 11.61
C ASP A 74 -11.05 -15.69 11.40
N LYS A 75 -11.17 -16.91 10.86
CA LYS A 75 -10.01 -17.75 10.51
C LYS A 75 -9.21 -17.18 9.33
N ILE A 76 -9.88 -16.56 8.35
CA ILE A 76 -9.25 -15.95 7.16
C ILE A 76 -8.51 -14.66 7.54
N ALA A 77 -9.06 -13.86 8.45
CA ALA A 77 -8.38 -12.70 9.01
C ALA A 77 -7.16 -13.10 9.87
N ALA A 78 -7.24 -14.22 10.59
CA ALA A 78 -6.14 -14.72 11.42
C ALA A 78 -4.95 -15.30 10.61
N GLN A 79 -5.11 -15.64 9.33
CA GLN A 79 -4.05 -16.18 8.47
C GLN A 79 -3.10 -15.09 7.94
N GLY A 80 -2.42 -14.41 8.87
CA GLY A 80 -0.97 -14.18 8.89
C GLY A 80 -0.19 -13.62 7.69
N ARG A 81 -0.79 -13.24 6.55
CA ARG A 81 -0.01 -12.64 5.45
C ARG A 81 0.44 -11.23 5.86
N LYS A 82 1.74 -11.06 6.09
CA LYS A 82 2.33 -9.76 6.44
C LYS A 82 2.54 -8.94 5.17
N ARG A 83 1.95 -7.74 5.11
CA ARG A 83 2.24 -6.75 4.08
C ARG A 83 3.73 -6.38 4.11
N LYS A 84 4.37 -6.23 2.94
CA LYS A 84 5.72 -5.66 2.85
C LYS A 84 5.76 -4.28 3.53
N LYS A 85 6.60 -4.13 4.55
CA LYS A 85 6.76 -2.86 5.26
C LYS A 85 7.41 -1.83 4.33
N ARG A 86 6.96 -0.58 4.42
CA ARG A 86 7.60 0.55 3.73
C ARG A 86 8.89 0.87 4.46
N THR A 87 10.00 1.02 3.73
CA THR A 87 11.25 1.54 4.29
C THR A 87 11.05 3.01 4.68
N SER A 88 11.30 3.34 5.94
CA SER A 88 11.40 4.72 6.41
C SER A 88 12.82 5.20 6.19
N ILE A 89 13.00 6.35 5.55
CA ILE A 89 14.32 6.95 5.34
C ILE A 89 14.46 8.10 6.33
N GLU A 90 15.48 8.04 7.18
CA GLU A 90 15.75 9.06 8.19
C GLU A 90 16.04 10.42 7.55
N VAL A 91 15.84 11.50 8.33
CA VAL A 91 16.00 12.87 7.85
C VAL A 91 17.45 13.14 7.41
N SER A 92 18.44 12.65 8.17
CA SER A 92 19.88 12.75 7.86
C SER A 92 20.20 12.08 6.51
N VAL A 93 19.78 10.83 6.34
CA VAL A 93 19.97 10.04 5.12
C VAL A 93 19.27 10.68 3.92
N LYS A 94 18.05 11.20 4.12
CA LYS A 94 17.32 11.95 3.10
C LYS A 94 18.09 13.21 2.68
N GLY A 95 18.71 13.92 3.61
CA GLY A 95 19.57 15.07 3.33
C GLY A 95 20.74 14.71 2.41
N ALA A 96 21.44 13.61 2.71
CA ALA A 96 22.54 13.11 1.88
C ALA A 96 22.08 12.71 0.47
N LEU A 97 20.93 12.02 0.36
CA LEU A 97 20.33 11.66 -0.94
C LEU A 97 19.95 12.90 -1.77
N GLU A 98 19.37 13.93 -1.15
CA GLU A 98 19.07 15.19 -1.83
C GLU A 98 20.36 15.89 -2.28
N GLN A 99 21.40 15.97 -1.46
CA GLN A 99 22.68 16.58 -1.86
C GLN A 99 23.31 15.86 -3.07
N HIS A 100 23.29 14.53 -3.09
CA HIS A 100 23.74 13.77 -4.26
C HIS A 100 22.87 14.02 -5.49
N PHE A 101 21.55 14.11 -5.31
CA PHE A 101 20.60 14.36 -6.40
C PHE A 101 20.89 15.67 -7.13
N HIS A 102 21.22 16.76 -6.41
CA HIS A 102 21.55 18.04 -7.03
C HIS A 102 22.82 17.99 -7.89
N LYS A 103 23.77 17.12 -7.55
CA LYS A 103 25.01 16.92 -8.33
C LYS A 103 24.77 15.99 -9.52
N GLN A 104 24.06 14.89 -9.30
CA GLN A 104 23.85 13.82 -10.28
C GLN A 104 22.43 13.23 -10.14
N PRO A 105 21.42 13.76 -10.87
CA PRO A 105 20.02 13.29 -10.79
C PRO A 105 19.78 11.87 -11.34
N LYS A 106 20.72 11.38 -12.17
CA LYS A 106 20.68 10.06 -12.83
C LYS A 106 21.97 9.28 -12.53
N PRO A 107 22.19 8.85 -11.27
CA PRO A 107 23.37 8.06 -10.93
C PRO A 107 23.33 6.71 -11.66
N SER A 108 24.50 6.23 -12.03
CA SER A 108 24.75 4.91 -12.61
C SER A 108 24.50 3.80 -11.59
N ALA A 109 24.44 2.55 -12.06
CA ALA A 109 24.24 1.39 -11.18
C ALA A 109 25.36 1.22 -10.14
N GLN A 110 26.61 1.57 -10.51
CA GLN A 110 27.76 1.55 -9.60
C GLN A 110 27.61 2.63 -8.53
N GLU A 111 27.33 3.88 -8.92
CA GLU A 111 27.11 4.98 -7.96
C GLU A 111 25.95 4.71 -7.00
N ILE A 112 24.85 4.10 -7.49
CA ILE A 112 23.73 3.69 -6.63
C ILE A 112 24.18 2.65 -5.60
N THR A 113 25.09 1.74 -5.98
CA THR A 113 25.58 0.69 -5.08
C THR A 113 26.48 1.32 -4.02
N SER A 114 27.47 2.13 -4.42
CA SER A 114 28.35 2.83 -3.47
C SER A 114 27.60 3.74 -2.49
N LEU A 115 26.55 4.42 -2.96
CA LEU A 115 25.72 5.28 -2.13
C LEU A 115 24.81 4.48 -1.19
N ALA A 116 24.33 3.31 -1.62
CA ALA A 116 23.56 2.42 -0.76
C ALA A 116 24.42 1.88 0.39
N ASP A 117 25.66 1.48 0.10
CA ASP A 117 26.60 0.98 1.09
C ASP A 117 26.98 2.08 2.11
N SER A 118 27.26 3.30 1.64
CA SER A 118 27.63 4.43 2.52
C SER A 118 26.48 4.91 3.41
N LEU A 119 25.24 4.81 2.92
CA LEU A 119 24.03 5.19 3.65
C LEU A 119 23.39 4.02 4.42
N GLN A 120 23.99 2.82 4.37
CA GLN A 120 23.45 1.59 4.95
C GLN A 120 22.00 1.30 4.54
N LEU A 121 21.68 1.52 3.26
CA LEU A 121 20.37 1.25 2.66
C LEU A 121 20.45 0.10 1.67
N GLU A 122 19.32 -0.57 1.42
CA GLU A 122 19.24 -1.49 0.28
C GLU A 122 19.40 -0.72 -1.04
N LYS A 123 20.17 -1.29 -1.98
CA LYS A 123 20.36 -0.77 -3.34
C LYS A 123 19.05 -0.38 -4.03
N GLU A 124 18.02 -1.19 -3.85
CA GLU A 124 16.70 -0.97 -4.43
C GLU A 124 15.99 0.25 -3.83
N VAL A 125 16.18 0.52 -2.53
CA VAL A 125 15.62 1.71 -1.86
C VAL A 125 16.22 2.98 -2.45
N VAL A 126 17.55 3.02 -2.62
CA VAL A 126 18.25 4.16 -3.23
C VAL A 126 17.80 4.34 -4.68
N ARG A 127 17.78 3.27 -5.47
CA ARG A 127 17.33 3.32 -6.88
C ARG A 127 15.91 3.88 -7.00
N VAL A 128 14.97 3.36 -6.21
CA VAL A 128 13.57 3.80 -6.20
C VAL A 128 13.44 5.24 -5.69
N TRP A 129 14.25 5.63 -4.71
CA TRP A 129 14.28 7.00 -4.22
C TRP A 129 14.63 8.00 -5.34
N PHE A 130 15.70 7.74 -6.11
CA PHE A 130 16.08 8.61 -7.24
C PHE A 130 15.00 8.65 -8.33
N CYS A 131 14.37 7.51 -8.63
CA CYS A 131 13.24 7.46 -9.57
C CYS A 131 12.07 8.34 -9.09
N ASN A 132 11.66 8.20 -7.83
CA ASN A 132 10.57 8.99 -7.25
C ASN A 132 10.94 10.48 -7.16
N ARG A 133 12.20 10.80 -6.84
CA ARG A 133 12.69 12.18 -6.74
C ARG A 133 12.68 12.90 -8.09
N ARG A 134 13.10 12.23 -9.18
CA ARG A 134 12.97 12.75 -10.55
C ARG A 134 11.51 12.95 -10.96
N GLN A 135 10.62 12.03 -10.59
CA GLN A 135 9.19 12.19 -10.87
C GLN A 135 8.58 13.38 -10.11
N LYS A 136 9.04 13.64 -8.88
CA LYS A 136 8.60 14.80 -8.10
C LYS A 136 9.03 16.12 -8.76
N GLU A 137 10.28 16.21 -9.21
CA GLU A 137 10.80 17.39 -9.91
C GLU A 137 9.96 17.72 -11.15
N LYS A 138 9.69 16.73 -12.01
CA LYS A 138 8.84 16.88 -13.20
C LYS A 138 7.38 17.25 -12.93
N ARG A 139 6.90 17.16 -11.69
CA ARG A 139 5.54 17.60 -11.31
C ARG A 139 5.52 19.01 -10.74
N MET A 140 6.68 19.54 -10.34
CA MET A 140 6.83 20.88 -9.77
C MET A 140 7.33 21.89 -10.82
N THR A 141 7.85 21.41 -11.93
CA THR A 141 8.10 22.16 -13.18
C THR A 141 6.91 21.99 -14.11
#